data_AF-A0A3A5WSW9-F1
#
_entry.id   AF-A0A3A5WSW9-F1
#
_cell.length_a   1.000
_cell.length_b   1.000
_cell.length_c   1.000
_cell.angle_alpha   90.00
_cell.angle_beta   90.00
_cell.angle_gamma   90.00
#
_symmetry.space_group_name_H-M   'P 1'
#
loop_
_entity.id
_entity.type
_entity.pdbx_description
1 polymer ?
#
loop_
_entity_poly.entity_id
_entity_poly.type
_entity_poly.pdbx_seq_one_letter_code
_entity_poly.pdbx_strand_id
1 'polypeptide(L)'
;MADMFADEDAARFFQMVQMFQRSTLLHMGYLPDQEGQFHYNLLEAKEGIEVLRMFQKKTQGNLSDQETQMLRAVISELQMQFTKAPQLHRSRQEEQAQSEVVRETFTQPRDGPVEDLSSSLEGEEE
;
A
#
# COMPACT_ATOMS: atom_id res chain seq x y z
N MET A 1 -15.03 22.03 -8.13
CA MET A 1 -14.97 20.56 -8.20
C MET A 1 -15.83 19.97 -9.33
N ALA A 2 -16.72 20.75 -9.96
CA ALA A 2 -17.64 20.29 -11.02
C ALA A 2 -17.07 20.30 -12.45
N ASP A 3 -15.81 20.71 -12.65
CA ASP A 3 -15.19 20.89 -13.98
C ASP A 3 -14.03 19.90 -14.21
N MET A 4 -14.12 18.72 -13.57
CA MET A 4 -13.10 17.65 -13.68
C MET A 4 -13.43 16.61 -14.76
N PHE A 5 -14.68 16.62 -15.22
CA PHE A 5 -15.21 15.67 -16.18
C PHE A 5 -15.88 16.48 -17.29
N ALA A 6 -15.07 16.85 -18.29
CA ALA A 6 -15.53 17.66 -19.43
C ALA A 6 -16.70 16.99 -20.17
N ASP A 7 -16.74 15.65 -20.16
CA ASP A 7 -17.80 14.83 -20.72
C ASP A 7 -17.90 13.46 -19.99
N GLU A 8 -18.83 12.64 -20.44
CA GLU A 8 -19.07 11.30 -19.89
C GLU A 8 -17.88 10.35 -20.11
N ASP A 9 -17.14 10.51 -21.21
CA ASP A 9 -15.99 9.66 -21.53
C ASP A 9 -14.81 9.96 -20.60
N ALA A 10 -14.57 11.23 -20.29
CA ALA A 10 -13.59 11.65 -19.30
C ALA A 10 -13.89 11.06 -17.91
N ALA A 11 -15.17 11.04 -17.51
CA ALA A 11 -15.60 10.42 -16.26
C ALA A 11 -15.35 8.90 -16.25
N ARG A 12 -15.67 8.22 -17.36
CA ARG A 12 -15.43 6.77 -17.50
C ARG A 12 -13.93 6.44 -17.51
N PHE A 13 -13.12 7.26 -18.17
CA PHE A 13 -11.66 7.11 -18.17
C PHE A 13 -11.08 7.24 -16.76
N PHE A 14 -11.48 8.27 -16.01
CA PHE A 14 -11.06 8.44 -14.62
C PHE A 14 -11.45 7.24 -13.75
N GLN A 15 -12.70 6.78 -13.85
CA GLN A 15 -13.16 5.60 -13.11
C GLN A 15 -12.31 4.37 -13.42
N MET A 16 -11.99 4.13 -14.69
CA MET A 16 -11.11 3.04 -15.10
C MET A 16 -9.72 3.14 -14.46
N VAL A 17 -9.09 4.32 -14.50
CA VAL A 17 -7.79 4.55 -13.86
C VAL A 17 -7.86 4.29 -12.35
N GLN A 18 -8.90 4.76 -11.68
CA GLN A 18 -9.11 4.53 -10.24
C GLN A 18 -9.30 3.04 -9.92
N MET A 19 -10.00 2.28 -10.76
CA MET A 19 -10.17 0.84 -10.58
C MET A 19 -8.81 0.11 -10.64
N PHE A 20 -7.98 0.46 -11.62
CA PHE A 20 -6.62 -0.08 -11.71
C PHE A 20 -5.75 0.35 -10.53
N GLN A 21 -5.83 1.62 -10.10
CA GLN A 21 -5.11 2.10 -8.93
C GLN A 21 -5.46 1.28 -7.68
N ARG A 22 -6.76 1.08 -7.43
CA ARG A 22 -7.24 0.33 -6.26
C ARG A 22 -6.80 -1.13 -6.30
N SER A 23 -6.90 -1.79 -7.45
CA SER A 23 -6.41 -3.16 -7.63
C SER A 23 -4.89 -3.24 -7.37
N THR A 24 -4.11 -2.31 -7.92
CA THR A 24 -2.66 -2.25 -7.69
C THR A 24 -2.33 -2.08 -6.20
N LEU A 25 -3.04 -1.19 -5.51
CA LEU A 25 -2.89 -0.96 -4.06
C LEU A 25 -3.24 -2.18 -3.22
N LEU A 26 -4.27 -2.94 -3.60
CA LEU A 26 -4.65 -4.19 -2.95
C LEU A 26 -3.52 -5.21 -3.06
N HIS A 27 -2.91 -5.37 -4.24
CA HIS A 27 -1.77 -6.29 -4.42
C HIS A 27 -0.50 -5.84 -3.68
N MET A 28 -0.32 -4.54 -3.45
CA MET A 28 0.76 -4.02 -2.58
C MET A 28 0.46 -4.18 -1.09
N GLY A 29 -0.74 -4.64 -0.73
CA GLY A 29 -1.18 -4.81 0.64
C GLY A 29 -1.61 -3.52 1.32
N TYR A 30 -1.80 -2.40 0.62
CA TYR A 30 -2.32 -1.18 1.27
C TYR A 30 -3.81 -1.26 1.60
N LEU A 31 -4.56 -2.06 0.84
CA LEU A 31 -5.99 -2.23 0.99
C LEU A 31 -6.33 -3.69 1.28
N PRO A 32 -7.31 -3.95 2.16
CA PRO A 32 -7.85 -5.29 2.32
C PRO A 32 -8.73 -5.65 1.11
N ASP A 33 -8.89 -6.95 0.87
CA ASP A 33 -9.92 -7.49 -0.01
C ASP A 33 -11.32 -7.46 0.65
N GLN A 34 -12.30 -8.06 -0.02
CA GLN A 34 -13.68 -8.12 0.48
C GLN A 34 -13.84 -9.02 1.71
N GLU A 35 -12.91 -9.96 1.93
CA GLU A 35 -12.86 -10.87 3.08
C GLU A 35 -12.01 -10.29 4.23
N GLY A 36 -11.48 -9.08 4.05
CA GLY A 36 -10.62 -8.40 5.02
C GLY A 36 -9.15 -8.84 4.97
N GLN A 37 -8.76 -9.66 4.01
CA GLN A 37 -7.40 -10.17 3.88
C GLN A 37 -6.50 -9.17 3.14
N PHE A 38 -5.27 -9.04 3.61
CA PHE A 38 -4.25 -8.23 2.94
C PHE A 38 -3.39 -9.11 2.05
N HIS A 39 -3.36 -8.78 0.77
CA HIS A 39 -2.55 -9.49 -0.22
C HIS A 39 -1.21 -8.79 -0.40
N TYR A 40 -0.12 -9.56 -0.51
CA TYR A 40 1.20 -9.01 -0.84
C TYR A 40 1.77 -9.73 -2.06
N ASN A 41 1.38 -9.24 -3.24
CA ASN A 41 1.85 -9.71 -4.53
C ASN A 41 2.46 -8.53 -5.31
N LEU A 42 3.75 -8.27 -5.06
CA LEU A 42 4.47 -7.20 -5.74
C LEU A 42 4.62 -7.44 -7.26
N LEU A 43 4.58 -8.69 -7.72
CA LEU A 43 4.65 -8.96 -9.15
C LEU A 43 3.40 -8.41 -9.86
N GLU A 44 2.21 -8.71 -9.33
CA GLU A 44 0.96 -8.16 -9.89
C GLU A 44 0.82 -6.66 -9.69
N ALA A 45 1.27 -6.13 -8.54
CA ALA A 45 1.32 -4.69 -8.34
C ALA A 45 2.21 -3.99 -9.39
N LYS A 46 3.35 -4.59 -9.74
CA LYS A 46 4.21 -4.06 -10.79
C LYS A 46 3.49 -4.08 -12.14
N GLU A 47 2.85 -5.17 -12.51
CA GLU A 47 2.08 -5.27 -13.76
C GLU A 47 0.95 -4.23 -13.82
N GLY A 48 0.26 -3.96 -12.71
CA GLY A 48 -0.74 -2.88 -12.63
C GLY A 48 -0.17 -1.51 -12.99
N ILE A 49 1.03 -1.19 -12.48
CA ILE A 49 1.76 0.04 -12.84
C ILE A 49 2.14 0.02 -14.32
N GLU A 50 2.61 -1.11 -14.85
CA GLU A 50 2.98 -1.26 -16.26
C GLU A 50 1.80 -1.03 -17.21
N VAL A 51 0.62 -1.53 -16.86
CA VAL A 51 -0.62 -1.31 -17.61
C VAL A 51 -0.98 0.18 -17.65
N LEU A 52 -0.90 0.88 -16.52
CA LEU A 52 -1.16 2.33 -16.48
C LEU A 52 -0.11 3.12 -17.29
N ARG A 53 1.17 2.73 -17.26
CA ARG A 53 2.20 3.32 -18.13
C ARG A 53 1.95 3.01 -19.60
N MET A 54 1.43 1.82 -19.91
CA MET A 54 1.03 1.46 -21.26
C MET A 54 -0.12 2.35 -21.74
N PHE A 55 -1.14 2.58 -20.91
CA PHE A 55 -2.21 3.53 -21.22
C PHE A 55 -1.64 4.90 -21.54
N GLN A 56 -0.78 5.46 -20.67
CA GLN A 56 -0.16 6.76 -20.90
C GLN A 56 0.54 6.86 -22.27
N LYS A 57 1.26 5.81 -22.68
CA LYS A 57 1.94 5.77 -23.99
C LYS A 57 0.96 5.62 -25.15
N LYS A 58 -0.07 4.77 -25.01
CA LYS A 58 -1.02 4.46 -26.08
C LYS A 58 -2.09 5.54 -26.27
N THR A 59 -2.37 6.35 -25.25
CA THR A 59 -3.35 7.44 -25.31
C THR A 59 -2.71 8.81 -25.53
N GLN A 60 -1.40 8.87 -25.80
CA GLN A 60 -0.70 10.13 -26.06
C GLN A 60 -1.34 10.90 -27.21
N GLY A 61 -1.70 12.16 -26.98
CA GLY A 61 -2.39 13.03 -27.94
C GLY A 61 -3.91 12.86 -27.99
N ASN A 62 -4.47 11.87 -27.29
CA ASN A 62 -5.93 11.66 -27.16
C ASN A 62 -6.49 12.11 -25.80
N LEU A 63 -5.63 12.47 -24.85
CA LEU A 63 -6.02 12.94 -23.53
C LEU A 63 -5.95 14.46 -23.47
N SER A 64 -6.91 15.06 -22.76
CA SER A 64 -6.81 16.44 -22.30
C SER A 64 -5.61 16.62 -21.36
N ASP A 65 -5.21 17.88 -21.13
CA ASP A 65 -4.14 18.21 -20.20
C ASP A 65 -4.45 17.72 -18.78
N GLN A 66 -5.72 17.81 -18.38
CA GLN A 66 -6.19 17.39 -17.07
C GLN A 66 -6.14 15.87 -16.90
N GLU A 67 -6.60 15.10 -17.88
CA GLU A 67 -6.51 13.63 -17.86
C GLU A 67 -5.06 13.15 -17.89
N THR A 68 -4.22 13.82 -18.67
CA THR A 68 -2.78 13.54 -18.73
C THR A 68 -2.14 13.75 -17.36
N GLN A 69 -2.46 14.86 -16.70
CA GLN A 69 -1.92 15.18 -15.38
C GLN A 69 -2.44 14.20 -14.31
N MET A 70 -3.72 13.85 -14.36
CA MET A 70 -4.32 12.85 -13.46
C MET A 70 -3.64 11.50 -13.60
N LEU A 71 -3.50 10.98 -14.83
CA LEU A 71 -2.87 9.69 -15.07
C LEU A 71 -1.40 9.67 -14.60
N ARG A 72 -0.66 10.76 -14.86
CA ARG A 72 0.72 10.92 -14.36
C ARG A 72 0.79 10.89 -12.84
N ALA A 73 -0.10 11.62 -12.17
CA ALA A 73 -0.15 11.67 -10.71
C ALA A 73 -0.40 10.28 -10.12
N VAL A 74 -1.38 9.54 -10.66
CA VAL A 74 -1.69 8.17 -10.22
C VAL A 74 -0.50 7.23 -10.43
N ILE A 75 0.15 7.28 -11.59
CA ILE A 75 1.34 6.45 -11.86
C ILE A 75 2.48 6.76 -10.88
N SER A 76 2.77 8.03 -10.65
CA SER A 76 3.84 8.45 -9.73
C SER A 76 3.54 8.06 -8.29
N GLU A 77 2.29 8.20 -7.85
CA GLU A 77 1.86 7.78 -6.52
C GLU A 77 2.04 6.27 -6.32
N LEU A 78 1.55 5.47 -7.27
CA LEU A 78 1.67 4.01 -7.22
C LEU A 78 3.13 3.56 -7.23
N GLN A 79 4.01 4.19 -8.01
CA GLN A 79 5.44 3.89 -8.00
C GLN A 79 6.08 4.15 -6.64
N MET A 80 5.72 5.26 -6.01
CA MET A 80 6.22 5.63 -4.68
C MET A 80 5.69 4.66 -3.61
N GLN A 81 4.42 4.29 -3.67
CA GLN A 81 3.81 3.28 -2.80
C GLN A 81 4.44 1.89 -3.01
N PHE A 82 4.77 1.53 -4.24
CA PHE A 82 5.44 0.27 -4.58
C PHE A 82 6.82 0.17 -3.94
N THR A 83 7.61 1.25 -3.96
CA THR A 83 8.90 1.29 -3.27
C THR A 83 8.76 1.16 -1.75
N LYS A 84 7.67 1.67 -1.17
CA LYS A 84 7.38 1.61 0.28
C LYS A 84 6.73 0.29 0.72
N ALA A 85 6.09 -0.44 -0.19
CA ALA A 85 5.32 -1.65 0.11
C ALA A 85 6.12 -2.73 0.89
N PRO A 86 7.41 -3.00 0.60
CA PRO A 86 8.19 -3.95 1.39
C PRO A 86 8.36 -3.56 2.87
N GLN A 87 8.49 -2.27 3.16
CA GLN A 87 8.61 -1.78 4.53
C GLN A 87 7.29 -1.95 5.28
N LEU A 88 6.17 -1.60 4.63
CA LEU A 88 4.82 -1.80 5.19
C LEU A 88 4.52 -3.26 5.48
N HIS A 89 4.91 -4.17 4.57
CA HIS A 89 4.72 -5.60 4.76
C HIS A 89 5.51 -6.12 5.97
N ARG A 90 6.75 -5.66 6.14
CA ARG A 90 7.57 -6.03 7.30
C ARG A 90 6.96 -5.53 8.61
N SER A 91 6.55 -4.27 8.68
CA SER A 91 5.98 -3.71 9.93
C SER A 91 4.71 -4.45 10.35
N ARG A 92 3.85 -4.84 9.40
CA ARG A 92 2.68 -5.67 9.73
C ARG A 92 3.03 -7.06 10.21
N GLN A 93 4.02 -7.71 9.61
CA GLN A 93 4.46 -9.03 10.08
C GLN A 93 5.01 -8.95 11.51
N GLU A 94 5.74 -7.89 11.84
CA GLU A 94 6.23 -7.63 13.20
C GLU A 94 5.08 -7.41 14.19
N GLU A 95 4.07 -6.60 13.84
CA GLU A 95 2.87 -6.38 14.66
C GLU A 95 2.07 -7.67 14.89
N GLN A 96 1.94 -8.52 13.85
CA GLN A 96 1.28 -9.82 13.93
C GLN A 96 2.05 -10.77 14.85
N ALA A 97 3.37 -10.88 14.70
CA ALA A 97 4.21 -11.71 15.56
C ALA A 97 4.16 -11.25 17.02
N GLN A 98 4.21 -9.94 17.28
CA GLN A 98 4.06 -9.40 18.64
C GLN A 98 2.70 -9.73 19.25
N SER A 99 1.63 -9.63 18.46
CA SER A 99 0.27 -9.96 18.91
C SER A 99 0.11 -11.44 19.25
N GLU A 100 0.74 -12.33 18.47
CA GLU A 100 0.78 -13.76 18.74
C GLU A 100 1.55 -14.06 20.03
N VAL A 101 2.73 -13.47 20.23
CA VAL A 101 3.53 -13.61 21.47
C VAL A 101 2.75 -13.13 22.70
N VAL A 102 2.05 -12.00 22.61
CA VAL A 102 1.20 -11.50 23.70
C VAL A 102 0.09 -12.51 24.01
N ARG A 103 -0.59 -13.03 22.98
CA ARG A 103 -1.66 -14.03 23.16
C ARG A 103 -1.12 -15.31 23.81
N GLU A 104 0.04 -15.80 23.36
CA GLU A 104 0.70 -16.97 23.94
C GLU A 104 1.05 -16.74 25.42
N THR A 105 1.63 -15.58 25.75
CA THR A 105 1.96 -15.19 27.12
C THR A 105 0.73 -15.18 28.04
N PHE A 106 -0.42 -14.72 27.57
CA PHE A 106 -1.68 -14.80 28.34
C PHE A 106 -2.17 -16.23 28.55
N THR A 107 -1.97 -17.13 27.58
CA THR A 107 -2.43 -18.53 27.66
C THR A 107 -1.47 -19.44 28.43
N GLN A 108 -0.17 -19.14 28.42
CA GLN A 108 0.90 -19.90 29.06
C GLN A 108 1.90 -18.94 29.73
N PRO A 109 1.56 -18.37 30.90
CA PRO A 109 2.37 -17.34 31.56
C PRO A 109 3.75 -17.81 32.04
N ARG A 110 4.07 -19.11 31.92
CA ARG A 110 5.40 -19.66 32.29
C ARG A 110 6.43 -19.54 31.16
N ASP A 111 6.00 -19.40 29.90
CA ASP A 111 6.86 -19.36 28.71
C ASP A 111 6.97 -17.94 28.10
N GLY A 112 6.44 -16.92 28.79
CA GLY A 112 6.55 -15.53 28.35
C GLY A 112 7.99 -15.01 28.42
N PRO A 113 8.37 -14.09 27.52
CA PRO A 113 9.70 -13.46 27.58
C PRO A 113 9.89 -12.79 28.94
N VAL A 114 10.94 -13.18 29.66
CA VAL A 114 11.33 -12.53 30.91
C VAL A 114 11.97 -11.18 30.58
N GLU A 115 11.32 -10.08 30.97
CA GLU A 115 11.93 -8.76 30.93
C GLU A 115 13.04 -8.70 31.98
N ASP A 116 14.30 -8.68 31.53
CA ASP A 116 15.44 -8.52 32.42
C ASP A 116 15.60 -7.04 32.83
N LEU A 117 14.92 -6.68 33.92
CA LEU A 117 14.98 -5.35 34.54
C LEU A 117 16.34 -5.04 35.19
N SER A 118 17.31 -5.97 35.17
CA SER A 118 18.61 -5.78 35.82
C SER A 118 19.58 -4.86 35.04
N SER A 119 19.30 -4.57 33.77
CA SER A 119 20.16 -3.75 32.91
C SER A 119 19.84 -2.24 32.91
N SER A 120 18.81 -1.79 33.65
CA SER A 120 18.34 -0.39 33.64
C SER A 120 18.98 0.52 34.70
N LEU A 121 20.08 0.13 35.35
CA LEU A 121 20.72 0.91 36.44
C LEU A 121 22.24 1.14 36.28
N GLU A 122 22.77 1.27 35.06
CA GLU A 122 24.21 1.58 34.86
C GLU A 122 24.50 2.82 33.99
N GLY A 123 23.57 3.79 33.92
CA GLY A 123 23.74 4.97 33.07
C GLY A 123 23.47 6.35 33.69
N GLU A 124 23.11 6.44 34.97
CA GLU A 124 22.94 7.72 35.67
C GLU A 124 24.04 7.88 36.74
N GLU A 125 25.26 8.24 36.33
CA GLU A 125 26.26 8.95 37.14
C GLU A 125 27.51 9.21 36.28
N GLU A 126 27.55 10.36 35.58
CA GLU A 126 28.67 11.33 35.51
C GLU A 126 28.36 12.51 34.58
#